data_AF-A0A945VBU1-F1
#
_entry.id   AF-A0A945VBU1-F1
#
_cell.length_a   1.000
_cell.length_b   1.000
_cell.length_c   1.000
_cell.angle_alpha   90.00
_cell.angle_beta   90.00
_cell.angle_gamma   90.00
#
_symmetry.space_group_name_H-M   'P 1'
#
loop_
_entity.id
_entity.type
_entity.pdbx_description
1 polymer ?
#
loop_
_entity_poly.entity_id
_entity_poly.type
_entity_poly.pdbx_seq_one_letter_code
_entity_poly.pdbx_strand_id
1 'polypeptide(L)'
;SSLSLSDPFCVERHREAFQDLIANHINMLFCNEHELLSMYGGKSLNEAIEVGAQYVDILVCTAGAEGAYIASGGETIHVSANPVNVVDATGAGDLFAAGFLAGLSQNKDLEVCGKMGCVAAAEVISSMGARPKNNLQDLFDINKL
;
A
#
# COMPACT_ATOMS: atom_id res chain seq x y z
N SER A 1 -3.34 -14.35 3.77
CA SER A 1 -3.46 -13.47 4.95
C SER A 1 -2.72 -12.16 4.67
N SER A 2 -3.21 -11.02 5.18
CA SER A 2 -2.59 -9.69 4.99
C SER A 2 -2.34 -8.99 6.32
N LEU A 3 -1.24 -8.24 6.42
CA LEU A 3 -0.87 -7.43 7.59
C LEU A 3 -0.65 -5.97 7.16
N SER A 4 -1.15 -5.02 7.96
CA SER A 4 -0.76 -3.61 7.92
C SER A 4 0.06 -3.30 9.16
N LEU A 5 1.19 -2.63 8.97
CA LEU A 5 1.94 -2.03 10.07
C LEU A 5 1.22 -0.71 10.41
N SER A 6 1.11 -0.39 11.70
CA SER A 6 0.32 0.77 12.16
C SER A 6 0.98 1.55 13.30
N ASP A 7 2.12 1.09 13.82
CA ASP A 7 2.90 1.78 14.85
C ASP A 7 4.41 1.50 14.69
N PRO A 8 5.23 2.50 14.30
CA PRO A 8 6.67 2.35 14.10
C PRO A 8 7.43 1.92 15.36
N PHE A 9 6.99 2.33 16.56
CA PHE A 9 7.67 2.00 17.82
C PHE A 9 7.46 0.55 18.24
N CYS A 10 6.32 -0.05 17.86
CA CYS A 10 6.04 -1.46 18.13
C CYS A 10 6.88 -2.38 17.23
N VAL A 11 7.08 -1.97 15.97
CA VAL A 11 7.91 -2.68 14.99
C VAL A 11 9.38 -2.66 15.38
N GLU A 12 9.90 -1.52 15.85
CA GLU A 12 11.33 -1.40 16.16
C GLU A 12 11.77 -2.25 17.36
N ARG A 13 10.87 -2.43 18.35
CA ARG A 13 11.13 -3.23 19.55
C ARG A 13 10.95 -4.74 19.35
N HIS A 14 10.18 -5.15 18.34
CA HIS A 14 9.84 -6.56 18.07
C HIS A 14 10.14 -6.99 16.63
N ARG A 15 11.12 -6.33 15.98
CA ARG A 15 11.45 -6.50 14.55
C ARG A 15 11.63 -7.97 14.16
N GLU A 16 12.38 -8.75 14.94
CA GLU A 16 12.61 -10.18 14.67
C GLU A 16 11.31 -11.00 14.69
N ALA A 17 10.42 -10.75 15.65
CA ALA A 17 9.14 -11.44 15.74
C ALA A 17 8.18 -11.07 14.59
N PHE A 18 8.21 -9.82 14.13
CA PHE A 18 7.45 -9.40 12.95
C PHE A 18 8.02 -9.99 11.66
N GLN A 19 9.34 -10.04 11.51
CA GLN A 19 10.00 -10.67 10.37
C GLN A 19 9.65 -12.17 10.29
N ASP A 20 9.69 -12.88 11.43
CA ASP A 20 9.29 -14.28 11.51
C ASP A 20 7.81 -14.48 11.15
N LEU A 21 6.91 -13.61 11.62
CA LEU A 21 5.49 -13.67 11.28
C LEU A 21 5.27 -13.45 9.79
N ILE A 22 5.93 -12.44 9.21
CA ILE A 22 5.79 -12.09 7.80
C ILE A 22 6.28 -13.25 6.94
N ALA A 23 7.51 -13.72 7.18
CA ALA A 23 8.14 -14.76 6.38
C ALA A 23 7.40 -16.10 6.41
N ASN A 24 6.75 -16.43 7.53
CA ASN A 24 6.16 -17.77 7.71
C ASN A 24 4.62 -17.81 7.61
N HIS A 25 3.94 -16.66 7.73
CA HIS A 25 2.47 -16.64 7.89
C HIS A 25 1.74 -15.59 7.05
N ILE A 26 2.44 -14.72 6.32
CA ILE A 26 1.83 -13.64 5.53
C ILE A 26 2.22 -13.80 4.05
N ASN A 27 1.22 -13.88 3.18
CA ASN A 27 1.45 -13.93 1.72
C ASN A 27 1.52 -12.52 1.10
N MET A 28 0.89 -11.54 1.75
CA MET A 28 0.78 -10.18 1.23
C MET A 28 1.01 -9.15 2.34
N LEU A 29 1.96 -8.25 2.13
CA LEU A 29 2.31 -7.19 3.09
C LEU A 29 1.90 -5.81 2.57
N PHE A 30 1.13 -5.07 3.36
CA PHE A 30 0.88 -3.64 3.15
C PHE A 30 1.71 -2.84 4.15
N CYS A 31 2.38 -1.80 3.67
CA CYS A 31 3.16 -0.88 4.48
C CYS A 31 3.34 0.47 3.79
N ASN A 32 3.77 1.48 4.53
CA ASN A 32 4.30 2.70 3.93
C ASN A 32 5.83 2.69 3.85
N GLU A 33 6.40 3.65 3.12
CA GLU A 33 7.85 3.77 2.93
C GLU A 33 8.65 3.83 4.24
N HIS A 34 8.12 4.51 5.26
CA HIS A 34 8.80 4.63 6.56
C HIS A 34 8.83 3.29 7.28
N GLU A 35 7.70 2.57 7.31
CA GLU A 35 7.59 1.25 7.93
C GLU A 35 8.49 0.22 7.25
N LEU A 36 8.53 0.23 5.90
CA LEU A 36 9.36 -0.68 5.14
C LEU A 36 10.85 -0.43 5.39
N LEU A 37 11.27 0.84 5.36
CA LEU A 37 12.65 1.25 5.70
C LEU A 37 12.99 0.91 7.16
N SER A 38 12.06 1.09 8.09
CA SER A 38 12.25 0.70 9.49
C SER A 38 12.37 -0.81 9.68
N MET A 39 11.70 -1.63 8.87
CA MET A 39 11.75 -3.09 8.98
C MET A 39 12.99 -3.71 8.35
N TYR A 40 13.30 -3.34 7.11
CA TYR A 40 14.34 -4.01 6.31
C TYR A 40 15.59 -3.16 6.13
N GLY A 41 15.58 -1.90 6.58
CA GLY A 41 16.69 -0.98 6.38
C GLY A 41 16.89 -0.63 4.90
N GLY A 42 18.12 -0.25 4.56
CA GLY A 42 18.50 0.17 3.21
C GLY A 42 18.90 1.65 3.16
N LYS A 43 19.69 2.00 2.14
CA LYS A 43 20.03 3.41 1.83
C LYS A 43 18.94 4.07 0.98
N SER A 44 18.02 3.28 0.43
CA SER A 44 16.93 3.73 -0.43
C SER A 44 15.70 2.84 -0.28
N LEU A 45 14.54 3.38 -0.67
CA LEU A 45 13.28 2.63 -0.70
C LEU A 45 13.34 1.41 -1.63
N ASN A 46 14.03 1.52 -2.76
CA ASN A 46 14.19 0.42 -3.71
C ASN A 46 14.92 -0.77 -3.07
N GLU A 47 16.01 -0.53 -2.34
CA GLU A 47 16.73 -1.59 -1.61
C GLU A 47 15.81 -2.25 -0.56
N ALA A 48 15.00 -1.46 0.15
CA ALA A 48 14.07 -1.98 1.15
C ALA A 48 12.95 -2.84 0.52
N ILE A 49 12.46 -2.44 -0.67
CA ILE A 49 11.48 -3.22 -1.45
C ILE A 49 12.10 -4.54 -1.91
N GLU A 50 13.33 -4.51 -2.46
CA GLU A 50 14.04 -5.70 -2.93
C GLU A 50 14.24 -6.73 -1.81
N VAL A 51 14.59 -6.28 -0.60
CA VAL A 51 14.74 -7.15 0.56
C VAL A 51 13.37 -7.64 1.05
N GLY A 52 12.41 -6.75 1.26
CA GLY A 52 11.10 -7.09 1.81
C GLY A 52 10.31 -8.06 0.93
N ALA A 53 10.41 -7.91 -0.40
CA ALA A 53 9.73 -8.78 -1.37
C ALA A 53 10.24 -10.22 -1.37
N GLN A 54 11.39 -10.52 -0.73
CA GLN A 54 11.88 -11.90 -0.59
C GLN A 54 11.08 -12.71 0.44
N TYR A 55 10.32 -12.04 1.31
CA TYR A 55 9.63 -12.66 2.44
C TYR A 55 8.12 -12.85 2.21
N VAL A 56 7.56 -12.28 1.13
CA VAL A 56 6.13 -12.33 0.82
C VAL A 56 5.91 -12.51 -0.68
N ASP A 57 4.77 -13.09 -1.07
CA ASP A 57 4.42 -13.27 -2.49
C ASP A 57 4.11 -11.91 -3.15
N ILE A 58 3.50 -10.99 -2.39
CA ILE A 58 3.14 -9.64 -2.84
C ILE A 58 3.49 -8.63 -1.74
N LEU A 59 4.36 -7.68 -2.06
CA LEU A 59 4.67 -6.51 -1.23
C LEU A 59 3.99 -5.28 -1.83
N VAL A 60 3.23 -4.54 -1.03
CA VAL A 60 2.57 -3.30 -1.44
C VAL A 60 3.03 -2.17 -0.52
N CYS A 61 3.79 -1.23 -1.06
CA CYS A 61 4.40 -0.13 -0.34
C CYS A 61 3.86 1.22 -0.83
N THR A 62 3.11 1.94 0.00
CA THR A 62 2.67 3.31 -0.32
C THR A 62 3.78 4.33 -0.04
N ALA A 63 3.94 5.31 -0.93
CA ALA A 63 4.99 6.34 -0.89
C ALA A 63 4.40 7.76 -1.06
N GLY A 64 3.30 8.03 -0.37
CA GLY A 64 2.68 9.36 -0.34
C GLY A 64 2.37 9.93 -1.73
N ALA A 65 2.95 11.08 -2.06
CA ALA A 65 2.76 11.75 -3.35
C ALA A 65 3.40 11.00 -4.54
N GLU A 66 4.35 10.09 -4.29
CA GLU A 66 4.93 9.24 -5.34
C GLU A 66 4.00 8.07 -5.69
N GLY A 67 2.94 7.83 -4.92
CA GLY A 67 1.97 6.76 -5.15
C GLY A 67 2.31 5.47 -4.41
N ALA A 68 2.50 4.37 -5.12
CA ALA A 68 2.76 3.06 -4.52
C ALA A 68 3.66 2.18 -5.39
N TYR A 69 4.41 1.31 -4.72
CA TYR A 69 5.24 0.28 -5.32
C TYR A 69 4.67 -1.09 -4.98
N ILE A 70 4.52 -1.95 -5.99
CA ILE A 70 4.01 -3.32 -5.84
C ILE A 70 5.07 -4.28 -6.35
N ALA A 71 5.63 -5.10 -5.47
CA ALA A 71 6.61 -6.11 -5.83
C ALA A 71 6.01 -7.52 -5.75
N SER A 72 6.18 -8.32 -6.81
CA SER A 72 5.74 -9.70 -6.86
C SER A 72 6.54 -10.47 -7.92
N GLY A 73 6.88 -11.72 -7.65
CA GLY A 73 7.55 -12.59 -8.64
C GLY A 73 8.91 -12.08 -9.13
N GLY A 74 9.58 -11.21 -8.38
CA GLY A 74 10.85 -10.58 -8.77
C GLY A 74 10.71 -9.32 -9.63
N GLU A 75 9.48 -8.86 -9.89
CA GLU A 75 9.20 -7.61 -10.58
C GLU A 75 8.65 -6.57 -9.62
N THR A 76 8.93 -5.28 -9.88
CA THR A 76 8.39 -4.15 -9.12
C THR A 76 7.66 -3.20 -10.06
N ILE A 77 6.38 -2.96 -9.77
CA ILE A 77 5.50 -2.03 -10.48
C ILE A 77 5.41 -0.74 -9.68
N HIS A 78 5.64 0.40 -10.31
CA HIS A 78 5.38 1.71 -9.72
C HIS A 78 4.08 2.29 -10.26
N VAL A 79 3.16 2.67 -9.37
CA VAL A 79 1.91 3.35 -9.69
C VAL A 79 1.95 4.74 -9.09
N SER A 80 1.93 5.77 -9.94
CA SER A 80 1.95 7.16 -9.49
C SER A 80 0.64 7.56 -8.80
N ALA A 81 0.71 8.41 -7.78
CA ALA A 81 -0.47 9.03 -7.20
C ALA A 81 -1.03 10.12 -8.13
N ASN A 82 -2.35 10.31 -8.09
CA ASN A 82 -2.97 11.46 -8.72
C ASN A 82 -2.71 12.72 -7.87
N PRO A 83 -2.35 13.87 -8.48
CA PRO A 83 -2.20 15.12 -7.74
C PRO A 83 -3.54 15.53 -7.13
N VAL A 84 -3.57 15.66 -5.80
CA VAL A 84 -4.75 16.12 -5.05
C VAL A 84 -4.38 17.11 -3.96
N ASN A 85 -5.32 17.97 -3.59
CA ASN A 85 -5.15 18.86 -2.45
C ASN A 85 -5.42 18.07 -1.16
N VAL A 86 -4.37 17.82 -0.37
CA VAL A 86 -4.45 17.04 0.87
C VAL A 86 -5.09 17.89 1.97
N VAL A 87 -6.21 17.41 2.50
CA VAL A 87 -6.97 18.03 3.59
C VAL A 87 -6.74 17.28 4.90
N ASP A 88 -6.80 15.95 4.87
CA ASP A 88 -6.52 15.06 6.01
C ASP A 88 -5.98 13.71 5.50
N ALA A 89 -4.78 13.30 5.91
CA ALA A 89 -4.16 12.05 5.47
C ALA A 89 -4.64 10.81 6.27
N THR A 90 -5.47 11.02 7.29
CA THR A 90 -5.96 9.94 8.16
C THR A 90 -6.77 8.92 7.36
N GLY A 91 -6.37 7.64 7.43
CA GLY A 91 -7.05 6.53 6.76
C GLY A 91 -6.66 6.34 5.28
N ALA A 92 -5.73 7.13 4.75
CA ALA A 92 -5.27 6.99 3.36
C ALA A 92 -4.75 5.57 3.05
N GLY A 93 -3.97 4.98 3.96
CA GLY A 93 -3.45 3.61 3.84
C GLY A 93 -4.56 2.54 3.87
N ASP A 94 -5.56 2.70 4.74
CA ASP A 94 -6.70 1.78 4.83
C ASP A 94 -7.53 1.78 3.54
N LEU A 95 -7.81 2.97 3.00
CA LEU A 95 -8.56 3.11 1.75
C LEU A 95 -7.73 2.64 0.54
N PHE A 96 -6.41 2.87 0.56
CA PHE A 96 -5.53 2.30 -0.44
C PHE A 96 -5.64 0.77 -0.45
N ALA A 97 -5.48 0.14 0.72
CA ALA A 97 -5.58 -1.32 0.86
C ALA A 97 -6.95 -1.83 0.43
N ALA A 98 -8.03 -1.13 0.80
CA ALA A 98 -9.39 -1.48 0.38
C ALA A 98 -9.55 -1.43 -1.15
N GLY A 99 -9.07 -0.38 -1.81
CA GLY A 99 -9.09 -0.24 -3.27
C GLY A 99 -8.27 -1.33 -3.98
N PHE A 100 -7.07 -1.62 -3.45
CA PHE A 100 -6.20 -2.67 -3.97
C PHE A 100 -6.85 -4.07 -3.86
N LEU A 101 -7.38 -4.40 -2.69
CA LEU A 101 -8.05 -5.68 -2.44
C LEU A 101 -9.35 -5.82 -3.26
N ALA A 102 -10.06 -4.70 -3.50
CA ALA A 102 -11.23 -4.71 -4.39
C ALA A 102 -10.84 -5.07 -5.83
N GLY A 103 -9.71 -4.56 -6.35
CA GLY A 103 -9.17 -4.95 -7.64
C GLY A 103 -8.79 -6.43 -7.71
N LEU A 104 -8.11 -6.93 -6.69
CA LEU A 104 -7.75 -8.35 -6.60
C LEU A 104 -8.97 -9.27 -6.56
N SER A 105 -10.01 -8.90 -5.82
CA SER A 105 -11.26 -9.68 -5.75
C SER A 105 -11.97 -9.79 -7.12
N GLN A 106 -11.66 -8.86 -8.03
CA GLN A 106 -12.18 -8.83 -9.40
C GLN A 106 -11.21 -9.46 -10.42
N ASN A 107 -10.16 -10.13 -9.96
CA ASN A 107 -9.10 -10.73 -10.79
C ASN A 107 -8.42 -9.71 -11.73
N LYS A 108 -8.28 -8.45 -11.30
CA LYS A 108 -7.50 -7.45 -12.02
C LYS A 108 -6.00 -7.73 -11.86
N ASP A 109 -5.19 -7.24 -12.79
CA ASP A 109 -3.74 -7.28 -12.64
C ASP A 109 -3.25 -6.35 -11.50
N LEU A 110 -2.01 -6.55 -11.05
CA LEU A 110 -1.45 -5.83 -9.91
C LEU A 110 -1.30 -4.32 -10.16
N GLU A 111 -1.06 -3.91 -11.41
CA GLU A 111 -0.97 -2.49 -11.77
C GLU A 111 -2.34 -1.81 -11.59
N VAL A 112 -3.41 -2.43 -12.10
CA VAL A 112 -4.78 -1.95 -11.93
C VAL A 112 -5.19 -1.97 -10.46
N CYS A 113 -4.81 -2.99 -9.69
CA CYS A 113 -5.04 -3.01 -8.24
C CYS A 113 -4.36 -1.81 -7.56
N GLY A 114 -3.10 -1.52 -7.90
CA GLY A 114 -2.37 -0.36 -7.41
C GLY A 114 -3.07 0.96 -7.74
N LYS A 115 -3.53 1.11 -9.00
CA LYS A 115 -4.29 2.31 -9.43
C LYS A 115 -5.59 2.46 -8.64
N MET A 116 -6.34 1.39 -8.43
CA MET A 116 -7.57 1.41 -7.62
C MET A 116 -7.29 1.84 -6.18
N GLY A 117 -6.18 1.38 -5.60
CA GLY A 117 -5.72 1.84 -4.28
C GLY A 117 -5.39 3.34 -4.27
N CYS A 118 -4.62 3.83 -5.24
CA CYS A 118 -4.30 5.26 -5.35
C CYS A 118 -5.56 6.13 -5.48
N VAL A 119 -6.54 5.71 -6.28
CA VAL A 119 -7.81 6.42 -6.45
C VAL A 119 -8.60 6.46 -5.14
N ALA A 120 -8.70 5.33 -4.43
CA ALA A 120 -9.42 5.27 -3.16
C ALA A 120 -8.75 6.12 -2.07
N ALA A 121 -7.42 6.14 -2.01
CA ALA A 121 -6.66 7.00 -1.09
C ALA A 121 -6.86 8.48 -1.43
N ALA A 122 -6.82 8.85 -2.71
CA ALA A 122 -7.01 10.23 -3.17
C ALA A 122 -8.38 10.81 -2.77
N GLU A 123 -9.43 9.98 -2.81
CA GLU A 123 -10.80 10.39 -2.43
C GLU A 123 -10.91 10.74 -0.94
N VAL A 124 -10.29 9.96 -0.06
CA VAL A 124 -10.37 10.23 1.39
C VAL A 124 -9.52 11.43 1.78
N ILE A 125 -8.34 11.60 1.18
CA ILE A 125 -7.44 12.70 1.56
C ILE A 125 -7.85 14.06 1.03
N SER A 126 -8.71 14.10 0.00
CA SER A 126 -9.25 15.34 -0.56
C SER A 126 -10.53 15.83 0.14
N SER A 127 -11.00 15.09 1.14
CA SER A 127 -12.20 15.39 1.94
C SER A 127 -11.85 15.59 3.42
N MET A 128 -12.55 16.49 4.12
CA MET A 128 -12.48 16.56 5.60
C MET A 128 -13.10 15.29 6.21
N GLY A 129 -12.27 14.43 6.81
CA GLY A 129 -12.65 13.25 7.58
C GLY A 129 -12.59 11.91 6.81
N ALA A 130 -12.32 10.82 7.53
CA ALA A 130 -12.00 9.47 7.02
C ALA A 130 -13.15 8.69 6.33
N ARG A 131 -14.16 9.36 5.77
CA ARG A 131 -15.25 8.72 5.02
C ARG A 131 -15.35 9.31 3.62
N PRO A 132 -15.29 8.47 2.57
CA PRO A 132 -15.56 8.92 1.20
C PRO A 132 -16.92 9.62 1.13
N LYS A 133 -16.96 10.79 0.49
CA LYS A 133 -18.22 11.52 0.25
C LYS A 133 -18.94 11.01 -0.99
N ASN A 134 -18.20 10.43 -1.94
CA ASN A 134 -18.74 9.79 -3.13
C ASN A 134 -18.79 8.26 -2.96
N ASN A 135 -19.67 7.60 -3.72
CA ASN A 135 -19.69 6.15 -3.80
C ASN A 135 -18.45 5.66 -4.55
N LEU A 136 -17.65 4.80 -3.92
CA LEU A 136 -16.41 4.28 -4.49
C LEU A 136 -16.63 3.54 -5.82
N GLN A 137 -17.81 2.92 -6.01
CA GLN A 137 -18.15 2.26 -7.28
C GLN A 137 -18.19 3.26 -8.45
N ASP A 138 -18.67 4.48 -8.21
CA ASP A 138 -18.79 5.50 -9.25
C ASP A 138 -17.40 6.03 -9.69
N LEU A 139 -16.38 5.94 -8.82
CA LEU A 139 -15.00 6.33 -9.14
C LEU A 139 -14.27 5.32 -10.03
N PHE A 140 -14.65 4.04 -9.98
CA PHE A 140 -14.05 3.00 -10.82
C PHE A 140 -14.61 3.00 -12.26
N ASP A 141 -15.72 3.69 -12.52
CA ASP A 141 -16.49 3.63 -13.78
C ASP A 141 -16.39 4.87 -14.70
N ILE A 142 -15.59 5.90 -14.38
CA ILE A 142 -15.47 7.09 -15.24
C ILE A 142 -14.34 6.93 -16.28
N ASN A 143 -14.51 6.03 -17.25
CA ASN A 143 -13.84 6.07 -18.56
C ASN A 143 -12.31 6.29 -18.63
N LYS A 144 -11.47 5.68 -17.76
CA LYS A 144 -10.03 5.35 -17.99
C LYS A 144 -9.36 4.87 -16.69
N LEU A 145 -9.20 3.57 -16.55
CA LEU A 145 -8.12 2.96 -15.77
C LEU A 145 -7.22 2.16 -16.73
#